data_AF-A6QY51-F1
#
_entry.id   AF-A6QY51-F1
#
_cell.length_a   1.000
_cell.length_b   1.000
_cell.length_c   1.000
_cell.angle_alpha   90.00
_cell.angle_beta   90.00
_cell.angle_gamma   90.00
#
_symmetry.space_group_name_H-M   'P 1'
#
loop_
_entity.id
_entity.type
_entity.pdbx_description
1 polymer ?
#
loop_
_entity_poly.entity_id
_entity_poly.type
_entity_poly.pdbx_seq_one_letter_code
_entity_poly.pdbx_strand_id
1 'polypeptide(L)'
;MGGVATRQCLLRPSDMGPFEQVWYFLEALYLEQRNIDCITTMFMDGGVPCLSGRTRYPWSTYAVFLTTPFQLTLITEPLLIWLCHKRTETYAAPYLPSMAQLFAFIAFTKFVKLVGHYRRHPRDLLLLPVSILFGYVHSLIKIYSFFTLSKATWGNRKDANIKL
;
A
#
# COMPACT_ATOMS: atom_id res chain seq x y z
N MET A 1 -15.94 -12.10 -20.47
CA MET A 1 -15.00 -12.90 -19.66
C MET A 1 -14.70 -12.13 -18.39
N GLY A 2 -15.48 -12.37 -17.33
CA GLY A 2 -15.32 -11.71 -16.03
C GLY A 2 -14.24 -12.42 -15.23
N GLY A 3 -13.15 -11.72 -14.89
CA GLY A 3 -12.19 -12.21 -13.92
C GLY A 3 -12.79 -12.05 -12.54
N VAL A 4 -13.27 -13.12 -11.90
CA VAL A 4 -13.81 -13.01 -10.54
C VAL A 4 -12.63 -12.87 -9.58
N ALA A 5 -12.45 -11.69 -9.00
CA ALA A 5 -11.56 -11.54 -7.85
C ALA A 5 -12.19 -12.26 -6.66
N THR A 6 -11.60 -13.37 -6.23
CA THR A 6 -12.05 -14.10 -5.04
C THR A 6 -11.54 -13.39 -3.79
N ARG A 7 -12.41 -13.17 -2.81
CA ARG A 7 -12.02 -12.61 -1.51
C ARG A 7 -11.22 -13.66 -0.75
N GLN A 8 -9.90 -13.52 -0.77
CA GLN A 8 -9.00 -14.45 -0.07
C GLN A 8 -8.86 -14.04 1.40
N CYS A 9 -8.99 -14.98 2.32
CA CYS A 9 -8.75 -14.76 3.74
C CYS A 9 -7.64 -15.70 4.19
N LEU A 10 -6.65 -15.13 4.89
CA LEU A 10 -5.59 -15.91 5.53
C LEU A 10 -6.21 -16.70 6.69
N LEU A 11 -5.83 -17.98 6.82
CA LEU A 11 -6.19 -18.81 7.97
C LEU A 11 -5.13 -18.60 9.05
N ARG A 12 -5.56 -18.44 10.31
CA ARG A 12 -4.67 -18.22 11.45
C ARG A 12 -4.29 -19.55 12.10
N PRO A 13 -3.02 -20.00 12.00
CA PRO A 13 -2.46 -21.03 12.87
C PRO A 13 -2.70 -20.77 14.36
N SER A 14 -2.97 -21.84 15.12
CA SER A 14 -3.26 -21.76 16.56
C SER A 14 -2.03 -21.54 17.43
N ASP A 15 -0.87 -22.03 16.99
CA ASP A 15 0.44 -21.80 17.62
C ASP A 15 1.29 -20.93 16.69
N MET A 16 1.61 -19.71 17.13
CA MET A 16 2.52 -18.82 16.41
C MET A 16 3.53 -18.21 17.38
N GLY A 17 4.80 -18.23 16.98
CA GLY A 17 5.82 -17.41 17.62
C GLY A 17 5.57 -15.90 17.41
N PRO A 18 6.23 -15.03 18.20
CA PRO A 18 6.08 -13.58 18.05
C PRO A 18 6.55 -13.05 16.69
N PHE A 19 7.59 -13.65 16.10
CA PHE A 19 8.08 -13.28 14.77
C PHE A 19 7.14 -13.76 13.66
N GLU A 20 6.57 -14.96 13.80
CA GLU A 20 5.58 -15.47 12.85
C GLU A 20 4.31 -14.63 12.87
N GLN A 21 3.91 -14.10 14.04
CA GLN A 21 2.79 -13.18 14.14
C GLN A 21 3.02 -11.88 13.33
N VAL A 22 4.25 -11.36 13.33
CA VAL A 22 4.63 -10.20 12.51
C VAL A 22 4.50 -10.52 11.03
N TRP A 23 5.05 -11.66 10.60
CA TRP A 23 4.98 -12.07 9.19
C TRP A 23 3.53 -12.33 8.75
N TYR A 24 2.78 -13.08 9.55
CA TYR A 24 1.35 -13.32 9.34
C TYR A 24 0.57 -12.00 9.21
N PHE A 25 0.85 -11.03 10.08
CA PHE A 25 0.25 -9.71 10.00
C PHE A 25 0.61 -9.02 8.69
N LEU A 26 1.88 -8.97 8.30
CA LEU A 26 2.32 -8.39 7.02
C LEU A 26 1.67 -9.06 5.81
N GLU A 27 1.57 -10.39 5.81
CA GLU A 27 0.87 -11.16 4.78
C GLU A 27 -0.62 -10.83 4.72
N ALA A 28 -1.29 -10.79 5.87
CA ALA A 28 -2.70 -10.43 5.98
C ALA A 28 -2.97 -9.00 5.48
N LEU A 29 -2.09 -8.06 5.81
CA LEU A 29 -2.13 -6.68 5.31
C LEU A 29 -2.00 -6.61 3.79
N TYR A 30 -1.00 -7.30 3.25
CA TYR A 30 -0.75 -7.31 1.82
C TYR A 30 -1.93 -7.94 1.06
N LEU A 31 -2.50 -9.03 1.59
CA LEU A 31 -3.65 -9.70 1.02
C LEU A 31 -4.92 -8.85 1.07
N GLU A 32 -5.15 -8.14 2.19
CA GLU A 32 -6.31 -7.27 2.35
C GLU A 32 -6.26 -6.07 1.42
N GLN A 33 -5.10 -5.41 1.28
CA GLN A 33 -4.90 -4.35 0.30
C GLN A 33 -5.19 -4.85 -1.12
N ARG A 34 -4.67 -6.03 -1.48
CA ARG A 34 -4.95 -6.65 -2.79
C ARG A 34 -6.43 -6.93 -3.01
N ASN A 35 -7.12 -7.44 -2.00
CA ASN A 35 -8.56 -7.70 -2.08
C ASN A 35 -9.34 -6.41 -2.31
N ILE A 36 -9.00 -5.32 -1.61
CA ILE A 36 -9.64 -4.01 -1.78
C ILE A 36 -9.41 -3.48 -3.20
N ASP A 37 -8.17 -3.53 -3.68
CA ASP A 37 -7.82 -3.04 -5.03
C ASP A 37 -8.57 -3.83 -6.10
N CYS A 38 -8.65 -5.16 -5.97
CA CYS A 38 -9.39 -5.99 -6.92
C CYS A 38 -10.92 -5.78 -6.84
N ILE A 39 -11.50 -5.61 -5.65
CA ILE A 39 -12.95 -5.37 -5.49
C ILE A 39 -13.33 -4.02 -6.09
N THR A 40 -12.52 -2.98 -5.84
CA THR A 40 -12.78 -1.63 -6.35
C THR A 40 -12.70 -1.56 -7.87
N THR A 41 -11.69 -2.18 -8.49
CA THR A 41 -11.60 -2.25 -9.96
C THR A 41 -12.71 -3.10 -10.58
N MET A 42 -13.10 -4.19 -9.91
CA MET A 42 -14.23 -5.01 -10.37
C MET A 42 -15.55 -4.25 -10.33
N PHE A 43 -15.77 -3.42 -9.31
CA PHE A 43 -16.97 -2.61 -9.22
C PHE A 43 -17.01 -1.50 -10.29
N MET A 44 -15.87 -0.88 -10.61
CA MET A 44 -15.77 0.21 -11.58
C MET A 44 -15.80 -0.28 -13.04
N ASP A 45 -15.02 -1.30 -13.37
CA ASP A 45 -14.71 -1.73 -14.74
C ASP A 45 -15.19 -3.14 -15.09
N GLY A 46 -15.62 -3.94 -14.10
CA GLY A 46 -15.94 -5.36 -14.28
C GLY A 46 -14.71 -6.25 -14.56
N GLY A 47 -13.50 -5.73 -14.36
CA GLY A 47 -12.23 -6.41 -14.61
C GLY A 47 -11.26 -6.37 -13.43
N VAL A 48 -10.29 -7.29 -13.42
CA VAL A 48 -9.21 -7.32 -12.44
C VAL A 48 -7.95 -6.63 -12.99
N PRO A 49 -7.15 -5.95 -12.13
CA PRO A 49 -6.03 -5.11 -12.57
C PRO A 49 -4.88 -5.88 -13.22
N CYS A 50 -4.88 -7.21 -13.10
CA CYS A 50 -3.86 -8.12 -13.62
C CYS A 50 -4.21 -8.78 -14.97
N LEU A 51 -5.38 -8.52 -15.54
CA LEU A 51 -5.69 -8.98 -16.91
C LEU A 51 -5.13 -7.99 -17.93
N SER A 52 -4.57 -8.51 -19.04
CA SER A 52 -3.91 -7.78 -20.14
C SER A 52 -4.80 -6.76 -20.90
N GLY A 53 -5.99 -6.42 -20.40
CA GLY A 53 -6.96 -5.53 -21.02
C GLY A 53 -6.69 -4.04 -20.82
N ARG A 54 -5.46 -3.57 -21.07
CA ARG A 54 -5.05 -2.16 -20.92
C ARG A 54 -5.91 -1.17 -21.72
N THR A 55 -6.58 -1.63 -22.78
CA THR A 55 -7.50 -0.86 -23.62
C THR A 55 -8.97 -0.99 -23.24
N ARG A 56 -9.34 -1.96 -22.38
CA ARG A 56 -10.75 -2.25 -22.03
C ARG A 56 -11.15 -1.71 -20.66
N TYR A 57 -10.20 -1.50 -19.76
CA TYR A 57 -10.44 -1.16 -18.36
C TYR A 57 -9.57 0.04 -17.92
N PRO A 58 -9.98 1.27 -18.28
CA PRO A 58 -9.17 2.47 -18.06
C PRO A 58 -9.01 2.78 -16.57
N TRP A 59 -10.02 2.53 -15.74
CA TRP A 59 -9.95 2.79 -14.30
C TRP A 59 -9.05 1.81 -13.56
N SER A 60 -9.03 0.55 -13.99
CA SER A 60 -8.14 -0.48 -13.47
C SER A 60 -6.68 -0.17 -13.82
N THR A 61 -6.45 0.27 -15.05
CA THR A 61 -5.13 0.72 -15.52
C THR A 61 -4.68 1.96 -14.73
N TYR A 62 -5.57 2.94 -14.58
CA TYR A 62 -5.32 4.13 -13.78
C TYR A 62 -4.99 3.77 -12.32
N ALA A 63 -5.79 2.93 -11.67
CA ALA A 63 -5.57 2.52 -10.29
C ALA A 63 -4.18 1.88 -10.10
N VAL A 64 -3.78 0.95 -10.97
CA VAL A 64 -2.46 0.30 -10.87
C VAL A 64 -1.32 1.28 -11.12
N PHE A 65 -1.35 2.01 -12.23
CA PHE A 65 -0.21 2.84 -12.65
C PHE A 65 -0.09 4.15 -11.89
N LEU A 66 -1.19 4.68 -11.33
CA LEU A 66 -1.15 5.88 -10.50
C LEU A 66 -0.82 5.53 -9.04
N THR A 67 -1.47 4.54 -8.44
CA THR A 67 -1.23 4.24 -7.02
C THR A 67 0.17 3.64 -6.79
N THR A 68 0.72 2.91 -7.76
CA THR A 68 2.04 2.26 -7.60
C THR A 68 3.19 3.26 -7.36
N PRO A 69 3.40 4.29 -8.20
CA PRO A 69 4.45 5.30 -8.00
C PRO A 69 4.05 6.41 -7.02
N PHE A 70 2.77 6.78 -6.88
CA PHE A 70 2.38 7.88 -5.99
C PHE A 70 2.21 7.46 -4.52
N GLN A 71 2.24 6.17 -4.20
CA GLN A 71 2.23 5.67 -2.82
C GLN A 71 3.65 5.61 -2.21
N LEU A 72 4.52 6.52 -2.62
CA LEU A 72 5.85 6.74 -2.03
C LEU A 72 5.68 7.46 -0.71
N THR A 73 5.34 6.69 0.33
CA THR A 73 5.14 7.17 1.69
C THR A 73 6.31 8.03 2.18
N LEU A 74 7.53 7.64 1.77
CA LEU A 74 8.77 8.36 2.10
C LEU A 74 8.83 9.78 1.54
N ILE A 75 8.15 10.09 0.44
CA ILE A 75 8.17 11.42 -0.19
C ILE A 75 6.91 12.20 0.19
N THR A 76 5.75 11.56 0.07
CA THR A 76 4.45 12.24 0.21
C THR A 76 4.21 12.75 1.63
N GLU A 77 4.54 11.97 2.67
CA GLU A 77 4.32 12.37 4.06
C GLU A 77 5.19 13.55 4.51
N PRO A 78 6.54 13.54 4.33
CA PRO A 78 7.34 14.71 4.68
C PRO A 78 7.01 15.92 3.81
N LEU A 79 6.63 15.74 2.54
CA LEU A 79 6.19 16.85 1.69
C LEU A 79 4.91 17.50 2.22
N LEU A 80 3.92 16.73 2.65
CA LEU A 80 2.69 17.24 3.28
C LEU A 80 2.99 18.01 4.57
N ILE A 81 3.86 17.47 5.43
CA ILE A 81 4.27 18.11 6.68
C ILE A 81 5.03 19.41 6.38
N TRP A 82 5.96 19.39 5.42
CA TRP A 82 6.73 20.57 5.02
C TRP A 82 5.82 21.66 4.43
N LEU A 83 4.89 21.31 3.55
CA LEU A 83 3.91 22.26 2.98
C LEU A 83 3.02 22.86 4.07
N CYS A 84 2.55 22.05 5.01
CA CYS A 84 1.70 22.51 6.10
C CYS A 84 2.50 23.42 7.06
N HIS A 85 3.77 23.09 7.34
CA HIS A 85 4.68 23.93 8.10
C HIS A 85 4.90 25.27 7.39
N LYS A 86 5.23 25.25 6.10
CA LYS A 86 5.44 26.46 5.29
C LYS A 86 4.22 27.35 5.18
N ARG A 87 3.02 26.77 5.15
CA ARG A 87 1.77 27.55 5.17
C ARG A 87 1.52 28.22 6.52
N THR A 88 1.92 27.56 7.61
CA THR A 88 1.50 27.95 8.96
C THR A 88 2.60 28.65 9.76
N GLU A 89 3.84 28.74 9.25
CA GLU A 89 4.97 29.41 9.92
C GLU A 89 4.70 30.90 10.22
N THR A 90 3.87 31.55 9.40
CA THR A 90 3.49 32.96 9.58
C THR A 90 2.46 33.19 10.69
N TYR A 91 1.74 32.16 11.12
CA TYR A 91 0.62 32.28 12.05
C TYR A 91 0.81 31.37 13.28
N ALA A 92 1.15 31.96 14.43
CA ALA A 92 1.41 31.19 15.66
C ALA A 92 0.16 30.49 16.23
N ALA A 93 -1.02 31.12 16.17
CA ALA A 93 -2.25 30.57 16.71
C ALA A 93 -2.73 29.27 16.02
N PRO A 94 -2.79 29.18 14.67
CA PRO A 94 -3.21 27.96 13.99
C PRO A 94 -2.10 26.92 13.80
N TYR A 95 -0.84 27.19 14.17
CA TYR A 95 0.29 26.28 13.90
C TYR A 95 0.12 24.89 14.52
N LEU A 96 -0.08 24.83 15.84
CA LEU A 96 -0.22 23.56 16.54
C LEU A 96 -1.48 22.76 16.12
N PRO A 97 -2.69 23.36 16.02
CA PRO A 97 -3.87 22.60 15.63
C PRO A 97 -3.83 22.12 14.18
N SER A 98 -3.23 22.89 13.24
CA SER A 98 -3.11 22.46 11.84
C SER A 98 -2.13 21.29 11.70
N MET A 99 -1.00 21.32 12.41
CA MET A 99 -0.07 20.20 12.49
C MET A 99 -0.73 18.97 13.10
N ALA A 100 -1.41 19.12 14.24
CA ALA A 100 -2.08 18.01 14.92
C ALA A 100 -3.18 17.39 14.05
N GLN A 101 -3.97 18.21 13.36
CA GLN A 101 -4.99 17.74 12.42
C GLN A 101 -4.36 16.98 11.24
N LEU A 102 -3.22 17.44 10.71
CA LEU A 102 -2.50 16.73 9.66
C LEU A 102 -1.99 15.37 10.13
N PHE A 103 -1.35 15.29 11.30
CA PHE A 103 -0.90 14.02 11.87
C PHE A 103 -2.06 13.07 12.15
N ALA A 104 -3.17 13.59 12.68
CA ALA A 104 -4.39 12.81 12.89
C ALA A 104 -4.96 12.28 11.56
N PHE A 105 -4.96 13.10 10.51
CA PHE A 105 -5.38 12.70 9.18
C PHE A 105 -4.48 11.61 8.59
N ILE A 106 -3.15 11.75 8.72
CA ILE A 106 -2.20 10.72 8.27
C ILE A 106 -2.44 9.41 9.02
N ALA A 107 -2.53 9.44 10.36
CA ALA A 107 -2.83 8.26 11.17
C ALA A 107 -4.17 7.61 10.77
N PHE A 108 -5.20 8.42 10.52
CA PHE A 108 -6.50 7.95 10.07
C PHE A 108 -6.42 7.23 8.71
N THR A 109 -5.70 7.78 7.73
CA THR A 109 -5.56 7.14 6.40
C THR A 109 -4.81 5.81 6.46
N LYS A 110 -3.88 5.64 7.41
CA LYS A 110 -3.23 4.34 7.67
C LYS A 110 -4.20 3.38 8.34
N PHE A 111 -4.97 3.85 9.31
CA PHE A 111 -5.96 3.04 10.01
C PHE A 111 -7.05 2.49 9.08
N VAL A 112 -7.63 3.34 8.22
CA VAL A 112 -8.71 2.97 7.29
C VAL A 112 -8.34 1.79 6.41
N LYS A 113 -7.08 1.75 5.93
CA LYS A 113 -6.56 0.67 5.08
C LYS A 113 -6.58 -0.70 5.77
N LEU A 114 -6.60 -0.73 7.11
CA LEU A 114 -6.47 -1.93 7.93
C LEU A 114 -7.74 -2.28 8.71
N VAL A 115 -8.83 -1.53 8.52
CA VAL A 115 -10.07 -1.71 9.30
C VAL A 115 -10.62 -3.12 9.14
N GLY A 116 -10.55 -3.71 7.94
CA GLY A 116 -11.09 -5.04 7.68
C GLY A 116 -10.38 -6.16 8.44
N HIS A 117 -9.06 -6.04 8.66
CA HIS A 117 -8.28 -6.95 9.48
C HIS A 117 -8.56 -6.74 10.97
N TYR A 118 -8.57 -5.50 11.44
CA TYR A 118 -8.78 -5.20 12.86
C TYR A 118 -10.17 -5.57 13.37
N ARG A 119 -11.20 -5.58 12.51
CA ARG A 119 -12.52 -6.10 12.87
C ARG A 119 -12.52 -7.60 13.20
N ARG A 120 -11.61 -8.38 12.61
CA ARG A 120 -11.46 -9.82 12.86
C ARG A 120 -10.47 -10.10 13.99
N HIS A 121 -9.41 -9.31 14.08
CA HIS A 121 -8.33 -9.48 15.06
C HIS A 121 -7.96 -8.13 15.71
N PRO A 122 -8.71 -7.70 16.76
CA PRO A 122 -8.45 -6.41 17.40
C PRO A 122 -7.10 -6.37 18.12
N ARG A 123 -6.57 -7.51 18.57
CA ARG A 123 -5.27 -7.58 19.26
C ARG A 123 -4.09 -7.16 18.37
N ASP A 124 -4.23 -7.28 17.06
CA ASP A 124 -3.18 -6.95 16.11
C ASP A 124 -3.04 -5.42 15.91
N LEU A 125 -3.88 -4.59 16.56
CA LEU A 125 -3.71 -3.14 16.64
C LEU A 125 -2.33 -2.73 17.20
N LEU A 126 -1.77 -3.55 18.09
CA LEU A 126 -0.42 -3.32 18.64
C LEU A 126 0.68 -3.42 17.57
N LEU A 127 0.41 -4.07 16.43
CA LEU A 127 1.34 -4.20 15.30
C LEU A 127 1.22 -3.03 14.30
N LEU A 128 0.41 -1.99 14.59
CA LEU A 128 0.36 -0.76 13.80
C LEU A 128 1.74 -0.14 13.51
N PRO A 129 2.68 -0.05 14.45
CA PRO A 129 4.01 0.50 14.15
C PRO A 129 4.77 -0.32 13.10
N VAL A 130 4.55 -1.64 13.09
CA VAL A 130 5.16 -2.56 12.13
C VAL A 130 4.64 -2.30 10.71
N SER A 131 3.34 -2.00 10.55
CA SER A 131 2.78 -1.68 9.24
C SER A 131 3.32 -0.37 8.67
N ILE A 132 3.54 0.63 9.53
CA ILE A 132 4.14 1.92 9.16
C ILE A 132 5.60 1.72 8.70
N LEU A 133 6.40 0.99 9.49
CA LEU A 133 7.80 0.70 9.15
C LEU A 133 7.90 -0.06 7.83
N PHE A 134 7.07 -1.09 7.65
CA PHE A 134 7.00 -1.84 6.41
C PHE A 134 6.66 -0.94 5.20
N GLY A 135 5.78 0.04 5.38
CA GLY A 135 5.46 1.03 4.35
C GLY A 135 6.66 1.86 3.90
N TYR A 136 7.54 2.27 4.82
CA TYR A 136 8.77 2.99 4.48
C TYR A 136 9.77 2.10 3.74
N VAL A 137 9.99 0.87 4.23
CA VAL A 137 10.86 -0.11 3.56
C VAL A 137 10.37 -0.41 2.14
N HIS A 138 9.06 -0.63 1.98
CA HIS A 138 8.47 -0.89 0.66
C HIS A 138 8.59 0.33 -0.28
N SER A 139 8.52 1.55 0.26
CA SER A 139 8.75 2.78 -0.53
C SER A 139 10.20 2.86 -1.04
N LEU A 140 11.19 2.46 -0.25
CA LEU A 140 12.60 2.39 -0.69
C LEU A 140 12.80 1.36 -1.80
N ILE A 141 12.21 0.18 -1.66
CA ILE A 141 12.26 -0.87 -2.68
C ILE A 141 11.71 -0.35 -4.01
N LYS A 142 10.56 0.36 -3.99
CA LYS A 142 9.98 0.96 -5.19
C LYS A 142 10.90 1.98 -5.86
N ILE A 143 11.54 2.85 -5.08
CA ILE A 143 12.52 3.82 -5.60
C ILE A 143 13.69 3.08 -6.27
N TYR A 144 14.24 2.07 -5.60
CA TYR A 144 15.32 1.26 -6.16
C TYR A 144 14.90 0.55 -7.46
N SER A 145 13.71 -0.06 -7.47
CA SER A 145 13.16 -0.73 -8.65
C SER A 145 12.96 0.24 -9.82
N PHE A 146 12.53 1.48 -9.58
CA PHE A 146 12.37 2.50 -10.61
C PHE A 146 13.68 2.79 -11.37
N PHE A 147 14.80 2.87 -10.65
CA PHE A 147 16.12 3.08 -11.28
C PHE A 147 16.73 1.79 -11.87
N THR A 148 16.15 0.62 -11.58
CA THR A 148 16.65 -0.71 -12.00
C THR A 148 15.75 -1.38 -13.07
N LEU A 149 14.77 -0.67 -13.62
CA LEU A 149 13.84 -1.20 -14.64
C LEU A 149 14.53 -1.80 -15.87
N SER A 150 15.76 -1.36 -16.18
CA SER A 150 16.57 -1.87 -17.31
C SER A 150 17.18 -3.26 -17.08
N LYS A 151 17.18 -3.78 -15.85
CA LYS A 151 17.75 -5.09 -15.49
C LYS A 151 16.67 -6.10 -15.07
N ALA A 152 15.53 -6.09 -15.73
CA ALA A 152 14.47 -7.05 -15.45
C ALA A 152 14.84 -8.45 -15.99
N THR A 153 15.33 -9.33 -15.13
CA THR A 153 15.56 -10.74 -15.45
C THR A 153 14.47 -11.61 -14.84
N TRP A 154 14.03 -12.62 -15.58
CA TRP A 154 13.11 -13.62 -15.04
C TRP A 154 13.89 -14.58 -14.14
N GLY A 155 13.62 -14.56 -12.82
CA GLY A 155 14.37 -15.35 -11.84
C GLY A 155 14.41 -16.87 -12.11
N ASN A 156 13.42 -17.40 -12.84
CA ASN A 156 13.35 -18.82 -13.23
C ASN A 156 13.93 -19.13 -14.63
N ARG A 157 14.38 -18.13 -15.41
CA ARG A 157 15.06 -18.33 -16.70
C ARG A 157 16.41 -17.63 -16.68
N LYS A 158 17.48 -18.42 -16.51
CA LYS A 158 18.88 -17.95 -16.54
C LYS A 158 19.26 -17.30 -17.88
N ASP A 159 18.50 -17.57 -18.94
CA ASP A 159 18.83 -17.19 -20.33
C ASP A 159 18.11 -15.91 -20.79
N ALA A 160 17.25 -15.31 -19.96
CA ALA A 160 16.54 -14.08 -20.29
C ALA A 160 17.35 -12.83 -19.88
N ASN A 161 18.64 -12.77 -20.26
CA ASN A 161 19.43 -11.54 -20.18
C ASN A 161 19.20 -10.74 -21.47
N ILE A 162 18.02 -10.13 -21.61
CA ILE A 162 17.80 -9.13 -22.65
C ILE A 162 18.44 -7.85 -22.12
N LYS A 163 19.68 -7.59 -22.55
CA LYS A 163 20.25 -6.24 -22.47
C LYS A 163 19.37 -5.36 -23.35
N LEU A 164 18.53 -4.52 -22.72
CA LEU A 164 17.94 -3.35 -23.36
C LEU A 164 19.01 -2.27 -23.53
#